data_AF-A0A349LME4-F1
#
_entry.id   AF-A0A349LME4-F1
#
_cell.length_a   1.000
_cell.length_b   1.000
_cell.length_c   1.000
_cell.angle_alpha   90.00
_cell.angle_beta   90.00
_cell.angle_gamma   90.00
#
_symmetry.space_group_name_H-M   'P 1'
#
loop_
_entity.id
_entity.type
_entity.pdbx_description
1 polymer ?
#
loop_
_entity_poly.entity_id
_entity_poly.type
_entity_poly.pdbx_seq_one_letter_code
_entity_poly.pdbx_strand_id
1 'polypeptide(L)'
;MHLKASSDISLIADANLVLLSVKSPDTEPVIRSIASILPFDTVILSLQNGVSIVPMAKTFYPAVVYVAAGMNGYRTVKHHGRGKLVLGIY
;
A
#
# COMPACT_ATOMS: atom_id res chain seq x y z
N MET A 1 -7.08 -18.62 2.47
CA MET A 1 -7.70 -17.28 2.33
C MET A 1 -7.68 -16.90 0.88
N HIS A 2 -8.83 -16.59 0.27
CA HIS A 2 -8.91 -16.05 -1.09
C HIS A 2 -9.18 -14.56 -1.00
N LEU A 3 -8.29 -13.77 -1.60
CA LEU A 3 -8.45 -12.33 -1.73
C LEU A 3 -9.04 -12.00 -3.11
N LYS A 4 -9.94 -11.02 -3.15
CA LYS A 4 -10.29 -10.38 -4.41
C LYS A 4 -9.08 -9.58 -4.86
N ALA A 5 -8.67 -9.78 -6.11
CA ALA A 5 -7.58 -9.07 -6.75
C ALA A 5 -8.07 -8.60 -8.10
N SER A 6 -7.79 -7.34 -8.44
CA SER A 6 -8.17 -6.72 -9.70
C SER A 6 -7.05 -5.80 -10.17
N SER A 7 -6.91 -5.65 -11.48
CA SER A 7 -6.12 -4.59 -12.12
C SER A 7 -6.96 -3.37 -12.47
N ASP A 8 -8.28 -3.42 -12.25
CA ASP A 8 -9.17 -2.28 -12.41
C ASP A 8 -9.04 -1.33 -11.22
N ILE A 9 -8.39 -0.20 -11.48
CA ILE A 9 -8.08 0.80 -10.46
C ILE A 9 -9.31 1.60 -10.03
N SER A 10 -10.41 1.58 -10.79
CA SER A 10 -11.65 2.29 -10.42
C SER A 10 -12.31 1.71 -9.16
N LEU A 11 -12.00 0.46 -8.81
CA LEU A 11 -12.54 -0.24 -7.65
C LEU A 11 -12.10 0.33 -6.30
N ILE A 12 -11.22 1.33 -6.27
CA ILE A 12 -10.78 2.01 -5.04
C ILE A 12 -11.53 3.33 -4.78
N ALA A 13 -12.50 3.68 -5.62
CA ALA A 13 -13.18 4.99 -5.57
C ALA A 13 -13.94 5.29 -4.28
N ASP A 14 -14.25 4.26 -3.47
CA ASP A 14 -14.90 4.38 -2.16
C ASP A 14 -13.98 3.99 -1.00
N ALA A 15 -12.69 3.74 -1.26
CA ALA A 15 -11.75 3.32 -0.24
C ALA A 15 -11.46 4.45 0.75
N ASN A 16 -11.63 4.19 2.05
CA ASN A 16 -11.18 5.12 3.10
C ASN A 16 -9.73 4.87 3.55
N LEU A 17 -9.18 3.70 3.22
CA LEU A 17 -7.80 3.31 3.51
C LEU A 17 -7.19 2.59 2.31
N VAL A 18 -6.01 3.05 1.88
CA VAL A 18 -5.19 2.41 0.85
C VAL A 18 -3.87 1.94 1.47
N LEU A 19 -3.58 0.64 1.37
CA LEU A 19 -2.31 0.06 1.77
C LEU A 19 -1.34 0.06 0.58
N LEU A 20 -0.47 1.06 0.49
CA LEU A 20 0.47 1.18 -0.62
C LEU A 20 1.64 0.20 -0.43
N SER A 21 1.67 -0.85 -1.26
CA SER A 21 2.63 -1.96 -1.16
C SER A 21 3.42 -2.21 -2.46
N VAL A 22 3.49 -1.20 -3.33
CA VAL A 22 4.24 -1.27 -4.59
C VAL A 22 5.75 -1.22 -4.34
N LYS A 23 6.58 -1.48 -5.36
CA LYS A 23 8.03 -1.26 -5.23
C LYS A 23 8.33 0.24 -5.34
N SER A 24 9.43 0.69 -4.74
CA SER A 24 9.78 2.11 -4.67
C SER A 24 9.78 2.85 -6.02
N PRO A 25 10.22 2.25 -7.15
CA PRO A 25 10.13 2.91 -8.46
C PRO A 25 8.70 3.21 -8.92
N ASP A 26 7.72 2.48 -8.41
CA ASP A 26 6.32 2.56 -8.83
C ASP A 26 5.51 3.51 -7.94
N THR A 27 6.07 4.02 -6.83
CA THR A 27 5.34 4.84 -5.84
C THR A 27 4.70 6.08 -6.49
N GLU A 28 5.49 6.93 -7.13
CA GLU A 28 5.00 8.18 -7.72
C GLU A 28 4.01 7.93 -8.88
N PRO A 29 4.30 7.06 -9.87
CA PRO A 29 3.36 6.75 -10.93
C PRO A 29 2.00 6.26 -10.41
N VAL A 30 2.01 5.39 -9.39
CA VAL A 30 0.77 4.85 -8.80
C VAL A 30 0.02 5.90 -8.00
N ILE A 31 0.70 6.72 -7.21
CA ILE A 31 0.04 7.80 -6.47
C ILE A 31 -0.63 8.80 -7.42
N ARG A 32 0.06 9.17 -8.51
CA ARG A 32 -0.50 10.06 -9.54
C ARG A 32 -1.72 9.45 -10.22
N SER A 33 -1.75 8.13 -10.47
CA SER A 33 -2.87 7.47 -11.14
C SER A 33 -4.11 7.31 -10.26
N ILE A 34 -3.94 7.23 -8.93
CA ILE A 34 -5.08 7.06 -7.99
C ILE A 34 -5.58 8.38 -7.39
N ALA A 35 -4.80 9.46 -7.48
CA ALA A 35 -5.12 10.73 -6.82
C ALA A 35 -6.48 11.33 -7.22
N SER A 36 -6.91 11.16 -8.47
CA SER A 36 -8.21 11.65 -8.95
C SER A 36 -9.38 10.71 -8.68
N ILE A 37 -9.10 9.48 -8.23
CA ILE A 37 -10.11 8.44 -7.98
C ILE A 37 -10.50 8.41 -6.50
N LEU A 38 -9.52 8.63 -5.63
CA LEU A 38 -9.71 8.48 -4.20
C LEU A 38 -10.54 9.62 -3.60
N PRO A 39 -11.40 9.31 -2.62
CA PRO A 39 -11.98 10.33 -1.75
C PRO A 39 -10.90 11.21 -1.11
N PHE A 40 -11.19 12.49 -0.93
CA PHE A 40 -10.23 13.46 -0.39
C PHE A 40 -9.65 13.06 0.98
N ASP A 41 -10.46 12.41 1.83
CA ASP A 41 -10.09 11.99 3.18
C ASP A 41 -9.48 10.58 3.25
N THR A 42 -9.16 9.98 2.10
CA THR A 42 -8.58 8.63 2.07
C THR A 42 -7.23 8.62 2.75
N VAL A 43 -7.05 7.71 3.71
CA VAL A 43 -5.74 7.48 4.34
C VAL A 43 -4.89 6.61 3.42
N ILE A 44 -3.69 7.08 3.08
CA ILE A 44 -2.69 6.27 2.38
C ILE A 44 -1.64 5.83 3.39
N LEU A 45 -1.62 4.53 3.69
CA LEU A 45 -0.63 3.92 4.56
C LEU A 45 0.44 3.23 3.72
N SER A 46 1.66 3.76 3.73
CA SER A 46 2.78 3.17 3.01
C SER A 46 3.40 2.02 3.78
N LEU A 47 3.33 0.83 3.19
CA LEU A 47 3.93 -0.41 3.70
C LEU A 47 5.30 -0.70 3.07
N GLN A 48 5.87 0.29 2.38
CA GLN A 48 7.08 0.11 1.59
C GLN A 48 8.34 0.14 2.46
N ASN A 49 9.33 -0.66 2.07
CA ASN A 49 10.66 -0.58 2.66
C ASN A 49 11.41 0.66 2.12
N GLY A 50 12.25 1.27 2.97
CA GLY A 50 13.10 2.40 2.60
C GLY A 50 12.71 3.69 3.32
N VAL A 51 13.63 4.66 3.33
CA VAL A 51 13.50 5.92 4.09
C VAL A 51 13.18 7.12 3.21
N SER A 52 13.28 6.98 1.88
CA SER A 52 13.19 8.08 0.93
C SER A 52 11.75 8.35 0.44
N ILE A 53 10.74 7.90 1.19
CA ILE A 53 9.35 8.07 0.81
C ILE A 53 8.93 9.48 1.24
N VAL A 54 8.88 10.38 0.27
CA VAL A 54 8.41 11.75 0.47
C VAL A 54 6.87 11.72 0.56
N PRO A 55 6.23 12.39 1.54
CA PRO A 55 4.78 12.50 1.58
C PRO A 55 4.24 13.10 0.27
N MET A 56 3.43 12.33 -0.45
CA MET A 56 2.86 12.73 -1.75
C MET A 56 1.38 13.12 -1.68
N ALA A 57 0.75 12.97 -0.50
CA ALA A 57 -0.65 13.30 -0.24
C ALA A 57 -0.82 13.84 1.19
N LYS A 58 -1.92 14.57 1.45
CA LYS A 58 -2.21 15.17 2.77
C LYS A 58 -2.34 14.14 3.90
N THR A 59 -2.86 12.96 3.59
CA THR A 59 -3.18 11.88 4.53
C THR A 59 -2.27 10.66 4.31
N PHE A 60 -0.98 10.93 4.08
CA PHE A 60 0.03 9.93 3.81
C PHE A 60 0.81 9.59 5.09
N TYR A 61 0.76 8.33 5.51
CA TYR A 61 1.43 7.85 6.73
C TYR A 61 2.43 6.73 6.40
N PRO A 62 3.65 6.78 6.93
CA PRO A 62 4.60 5.69 6.78
C PRO A 62 4.32 4.57 7.79
N ALA A 63 4.61 3.33 7.41
CA ALA A 63 4.67 2.19 8.32
C ALA A 63 5.95 1.38 8.12
N VAL A 64 6.51 0.89 9.23
CA VAL A 64 7.56 -0.12 9.19
C VAL A 64 6.93 -1.50 9.28
N VAL A 65 7.22 -2.35 8.30
CA VAL A 65 6.65 -3.70 8.18
C VAL A 65 7.66 -4.76 8.58
N TYR A 66 7.39 -5.47 9.68
CA TYR A 66 8.17 -6.63 10.10
C TYR A 66 7.45 -7.91 9.69
N VAL A 67 7.74 -8.41 8.48
CA VAL A 67 7.13 -9.62 7.93
C VAL A 67 8.14 -10.44 7.14
N ALA A 68 8.00 -11.76 7.16
CA ALA A 68 8.56 -12.66 6.17
C ALA A 68 7.40 -13.20 5.32
N ALA A 69 7.31 -12.76 4.07
CA ALA A 69 6.28 -13.21 3.13
C ALA A 69 6.86 -13.25 1.70
N GLY A 70 6.36 -14.16 0.88
CA GLY A 70 6.82 -14.31 -0.50
C GLY A 70 5.73 -14.87 -1.41
N MET A 71 5.87 -14.63 -2.72
CA MET A 71 5.01 -15.26 -3.71
C MET A 71 5.37 -16.73 -3.84
N ASN A 72 4.37 -17.61 -3.77
CA ASN A 72 4.48 -19.06 -3.97
C ASN A 72 3.64 -19.46 -5.20
N GLY A 73 3.93 -18.82 -6.34
CA GLY A 73 3.17 -18.93 -7.58
C GLY A 73 2.25 -17.74 -7.85
N TYR A 74 1.56 -17.75 -9.00
CA TYR A 74 0.60 -16.71 -9.35
C TYR A 74 -0.51 -16.62 -8.30
N ARG A 75 -0.81 -15.40 -7.86
CA ARG A 75 -1.91 -15.10 -6.92
C ARG A 75 -1.81 -15.83 -5.57
N THR A 76 -0.66 -16.41 -5.25
CA THR A 76 -0.43 -17.17 -4.02
C THR A 76 0.68 -16.52 -3.22
N VAL A 77 0.35 -16.00 -2.04
CA VAL A 77 1.33 -15.47 -1.08
C VAL A 77 1.47 -16.47 0.06
N LYS A 78 2.72 -16.80 0.42
CA LYS A 78 3.04 -17.58 1.61
C LYS A 78 3.58 -16.66 2.69
N HIS A 79 2.96 -16.70 3.87
CA HIS A 79 3.48 -16.07 5.08
C HIS A 79 4.44 -17.04 5.77
N HIS A 80 5.63 -16.56 6.09
CA HIS A 80 6.72 -17.34 6.70
C HIS A 80 6.99 -16.93 8.16
N GLY A 81 6.46 -15.80 8.63
CA GLY A 81 6.54 -15.40 10.03
C GLY A 81 6.51 -13.89 10.26
N ARG A 82 6.37 -13.51 11.54
CA ARG A 82 6.13 -12.13 12.02
C ARG A 82 4.78 -11.59 11.54
N GLY A 83 4.68 -10.30 11.20
CA GLY A 83 3.42 -9.61 10.86
C GLY A 83 3.13 -8.37 11.72
N LYS A 84 4.17 -7.73 12.29
CA LYS A 84 4.01 -6.49 13.06
C LYS A 84 4.14 -5.26 12.16
N LEU A 85 3.33 -4.25 12.43
CA LEU A 85 3.40 -2.92 11.83
C LEU A 85 3.72 -1.89 12.91
N VAL A 86 4.61 -0.95 12.61
CA VAL A 86 4.82 0.26 13.41
C VAL A 86 4.38 1.45 12.57
N LEU A 87 3.41 2.21 13.06
CA LEU A 87 2.83 3.34 12.34
C LEU A 87 3.53 4.63 12.73
N GLY A 88 3.92 5.44 11.75
CA GLY A 88 4.30 6.83 11.97
C GLY A 88 3.06 7.71 11.98
N ILE A 89 2.95 8.56 13.00
CA ILE A 89 1.99 9.66 13.05
C ILE A 89 2.77 10.96 12.85
N TYR A 90 2.29 11.83 11.97
CA TYR A 90 2.73 13.22 11.85
C TYR A 90 1.59 14.13 12.29
#